data_AF-A0A6M5YM32-F1
#
_entry.id   AF-A0A6M5YM32-F1
#
_cell.length_a   1.000
_cell.length_b   1.000
_cell.length_c   1.000
_cell.angle_alpha   90.00
_cell.angle_beta   90.00
_cell.angle_gamma   90.00
#
_symmetry.space_group_name_H-M   'P 1'
#
loop_
_entity.id
_entity.type
_entity.pdbx_description
1 polymer ?
#
loop_
_entity_poly.entity_id
_entity_poly.type
_entity_poly.pdbx_seq_one_letter_code
_entity_poly.pdbx_strand_id
1 'polypeptide(L)'
;MSRVVPDAELLAKLSVATKAVEIADENGNVIGHFLPNAAYDRIMSFVLPPATKEEIAEARAEMLAHGGVSTQELLAGLDEIKRQWEARQ
;
A
#
# COMPACT_ATOMS: atom_id res chain seq x y z
N MET A 1 7.81 -19.16 9.45
CA MET A 1 6.90 -18.72 8.37
C MET A 1 7.68 -18.76 7.06
N SER A 2 7.21 -19.52 6.07
CA SER A 2 7.83 -19.59 4.75
C SER A 2 7.55 -18.29 4.00
N ARG A 3 8.58 -17.47 3.77
CA ARG A 3 8.46 -16.21 3.02
C ARG A 3 8.30 -16.55 1.55
N VAL A 4 7.12 -16.32 0.98
CA VAL A 4 6.89 -16.44 -0.47
C VAL A 4 7.25 -15.11 -1.10
N VAL A 5 8.28 -15.10 -1.94
CA VAL A 5 8.67 -13.92 -2.73
C VAL A 5 8.14 -14.13 -4.14
N PRO A 6 7.22 -13.28 -4.63
CA PRO A 6 6.70 -13.41 -5.99
C PRO A 6 7.82 -13.12 -7.00
N ASP A 7 7.95 -13.97 -8.01
CA ASP A 7 8.89 -13.76 -9.10
C ASP A 7 8.44 -12.62 -10.04
N ALA A 8 9.32 -12.23 -10.96
CA ALA A 8 9.05 -11.13 -11.88
C ALA A 8 7.89 -11.40 -12.84
N GLU A 9 7.65 -12.66 -13.20
CA GLU A 9 6.57 -13.04 -14.11
C GLU A 9 5.21 -12.93 -13.40
N LEU A 10 5.14 -13.42 -12.16
CA LEU A 10 3.97 -13.27 -11.29
C LEU A 10 3.68 -11.80 -11.03
N LEU A 11 4.69 -10.99 -10.68
CA LEU A 11 4.52 -9.55 -10.49
C LEU A 11 3.97 -8.85 -11.74
N ALA A 12 4.46 -9.20 -12.93
CA ALA A 12 3.96 -8.63 -14.17
C ALA A 12 2.48 -8.99 -14.39
N LYS A 13 2.08 -10.26 -14.17
CA LYS A 13 0.68 -10.71 -14.26
C LYS A 13 -0.23 -10.01 -13.26
N LEU A 14 0.24 -9.83 -12.03
CA LEU A 14 -0.53 -9.18 -10.97
C LEU A 14 -0.69 -7.67 -11.20
N SER A 15 0.33 -7.00 -11.77
CA SER A 15 0.28 -5.55 -12.03
C SER A 15 -0.80 -5.13 -13.04
N VAL A 16 -1.21 -6.03 -13.94
CA VAL A 16 -2.24 -5.78 -14.95
C VAL A 16 -3.58 -6.43 -14.60
N ALA A 17 -3.66 -7.16 -13.49
CA ALA A 17 -4.89 -7.83 -13.08
C ALA A 17 -5.96 -6.79 -12.70
N THR A 18 -7.10 -6.85 -13.37
CA THR A 18 -8.26 -5.98 -13.10
C THR A 18 -9.31 -6.65 -12.22
N LYS A 19 -9.11 -7.94 -11.89
CA LYS A 19 -9.99 -8.76 -11.08
C LYS A 19 -9.19 -9.43 -9.97
N ALA A 20 -9.88 -9.86 -8.92
CA ALA A 20 -9.27 -10.67 -7.87
C ALA A 20 -8.73 -11.98 -8.48
N VAL A 21 -7.56 -12.40 -8.01
CA VAL A 21 -6.87 -13.61 -8.48
C VAL A 21 -6.57 -14.50 -7.28
N GLU A 22 -6.85 -15.79 -7.40
CA GLU A 22 -6.42 -16.78 -6.41
C GLU A 22 -4.98 -17.18 -6.69
N ILE A 23 -4.16 -17.18 -5.65
CA ILE A 23 -2.77 -17.63 -5.71
C ILE A 23 -2.75 -19.05 -5.12
N ALA A 24 -2.35 -20.02 -5.94
CA ALA A 24 -2.21 -21.41 -5.53
C ALA A 24 -0.74 -21.85 -5.54
N ASP A 25 -0.40 -22.84 -4.71
CA ASP A 25 0.89 -23.53 -4.75
C ASP A 25 0.98 -24.51 -5.94
N GLU A 26 2.13 -25.16 -6.10
CA GLU A 26 2.39 -26.13 -7.17
C GLU A 26 1.47 -27.36 -7.13
N ASN A 27 0.85 -27.64 -5.97
CA ASN A 27 -0.08 -28.74 -5.76
C ASN A 27 -1.54 -28.32 -5.99
N GLY A 28 -1.78 -27.05 -6.35
CA GLY A 28 -3.11 -26.49 -6.55
C GLY A 28 -3.82 -26.06 -5.26
N ASN A 29 -3.13 -26.03 -4.11
CA ASN A 29 -3.71 -25.53 -2.88
C ASN A 29 -3.70 -24.00 -2.89
N VAL A 30 -4.84 -23.37 -2.59
CA VAL A 30 -4.92 -21.90 -2.47
C VAL A 30 -4.15 -21.43 -1.25
N ILE A 31 -3.14 -20.60 -1.47
CA ILE A 31 -2.28 -20.01 -0.44
C ILE A 31 -2.56 -18.52 -0.21
N GLY A 32 -3.39 -17.90 -1.05
CA GLY A 32 -3.83 -16.53 -0.84
C GLY A 32 -4.68 -15.97 -1.97
N HIS A 33 -5.09 -14.71 -1.81
CA HIS A 33 -5.82 -13.97 -2.82
C HIS A 33 -5.11 -12.64 -3.09
N PHE A 34 -4.94 -12.31 -4.36
CA PHE A 34 -4.51 -10.99 -4.79
C PHE A 34 -5.74 -10.15 -5.11
N LEU A 35 -5.81 -8.96 -4.50
CA LEU A 35 -6.74 -7.91 -4.93
C LEU A 35 -5.98 -6.83 -5.70
N PRO A 36 -6.48 -6.41 -6.87
CA PRO A 36 -6.00 -5.22 -7.55
C PRO A 36 -6.15 -3.97 -6.67
N ASN A 37 -5.19 -3.03 -6.76
CA ASN A 37 -5.18 -1.79 -5.96
C ASN A 37 -6.51 -1.05 -6.00
N ALA A 38 -7.12 -0.87 -7.18
CA ALA A 38 -8.41 -0.17 -7.30
C ALA A 38 -9.56 -0.86 -6.53
N ALA A 39 -9.55 -2.18 -6.45
CA ALA A 39 -10.54 -2.93 -5.67
C ALA A 39 -10.23 -2.85 -4.17
N TYR A 40 -8.95 -2.91 -3.79
CA TYR A 40 -8.49 -2.71 -2.42
C TYR A 40 -8.85 -1.31 -1.90
N ASP A 41 -8.52 -0.26 -2.63
CA ASP A 41 -8.80 1.14 -2.28
C ASP A 41 -10.30 1.37 -2.10
N ARG A 42 -11.11 0.77 -2.97
CA ARG A 42 -12.57 0.85 -2.86
C ARG A 42 -13.07 0.18 -1.57
N ILE A 43 -12.58 -1.01 -1.24
CA ILE A 43 -12.96 -1.68 0.02
C ILE A 43 -12.47 -0.87 1.22
N MET A 44 -11.23 -0.39 1.19
CA MET A 44 -10.68 0.44 2.27
C MET A 44 -11.47 1.73 2.44
N SER A 45 -11.99 2.34 1.37
CA SER A 45 -12.86 3.53 1.46
C SER A 45 -14.20 3.26 2.15
N PHE A 46 -14.66 2.01 2.20
CA PHE A 46 -15.85 1.61 2.95
C PHE A 46 -15.55 1.21 4.39
N VAL A 47 -14.37 0.64 4.63
CA VAL A 47 -13.96 0.12 5.95
C VAL A 47 -13.36 1.22 6.82
N LEU A 48 -12.60 2.13 6.23
CA LEU A 48 -12.07 3.29 6.91
C LEU A 48 -13.19 4.32 7.08
N PRO A 49 -13.42 4.84 8.30
CA PRO A 49 -14.35 5.93 8.48
C PRO A 49 -13.88 7.11 7.61
N PRO A 50 -14.80 7.82 6.94
CA PRO A 50 -14.43 9.03 6.22
C PRO A 50 -13.79 10.01 7.21
N ALA A 51 -12.71 10.67 6.79
CA ALA A 51 -12.07 11.70 7.60
C ALA A 51 -13.11 12.75 8.03
N THR A 52 -13.08 13.10 9.32
CA THR A 52 -13.92 14.15 9.88
C THR A 52 -13.58 15.50 9.27
N LYS A 53 -14.52 16.46 9.38
CA LYS A 53 -14.27 17.81 8.87
C LYS A 53 -13.11 18.47 9.61
N GLU A 54 -12.97 18.16 10.89
CA GLU A 54 -11.89 18.59 11.76
C GLU A 54 -10.53 18.05 11.28
N GLU A 55 -10.41 16.74 11.03
CA GLU A 55 -9.16 16.14 10.51
C GLU A 55 -8.77 16.71 9.14
N ILE A 56 -9.75 16.96 8.27
CA ILE A 56 -9.52 17.60 6.96
C ILE A 56 -9.06 19.06 7.14
N ALA A 57 -9.62 19.78 8.12
CA ALA A 57 -9.24 21.16 8.40
C ALA A 57 -7.82 21.25 9.00
N GLU A 58 -7.46 20.33 9.90
CA GLU A 58 -6.12 20.21 10.47
C GLU A 58 -5.09 19.89 9.38
N ALA A 59 -5.33 18.87 8.55
CA ALA A 59 -4.45 18.52 7.44
C ALA A 59 -4.27 19.69 6.45
N ARG A 60 -5.33 20.46 6.19
CA ARG A 60 -5.24 21.68 5.36
C ARG A 60 -4.43 22.79 6.04
N ALA A 61 -4.59 22.98 7.34
CA ALA A 61 -3.85 23.96 8.11
C ALA A 61 -2.35 23.63 8.12
N GLU A 62 -2.00 22.35 8.31
CA GLU A 62 -0.61 21.87 8.21
C GLU A 62 -0.03 22.08 6.82
N MET A 63 -0.77 21.72 5.76
CA MET A 63 -0.35 21.95 4.38
C MET A 63 -0.15 23.45 4.08
N LEU A 64 -0.98 24.32 4.64
CA LEU A 64 -0.81 25.78 4.49
C LEU A 64 0.40 26.30 5.27
N ALA A 65 0.64 25.77 6.48
CA ALA A 65 1.70 26.22 7.38
C ALA A 65 3.09 25.74 6.95
N HIS A 66 3.19 24.52 6.42
CA HIS A 66 4.45 23.86 6.08
C HIS A 66 4.67 23.71 4.58
N GLY A 67 3.67 24.04 3.75
CA GLY A 67 3.69 23.78 2.32
C GLY A 67 3.42 22.31 1.99
N GLY A 68 3.18 22.04 0.71
CA GLY A 68 3.22 20.66 0.21
C GLY A 68 4.66 20.19 0.10
N VAL A 69 4.93 18.94 0.45
CA VAL A 69 6.21 18.29 0.13
C VAL A 69 6.19 17.82 -1.33
N SER A 70 7.31 17.98 -2.03
CA SER A 70 7.48 17.36 -3.33
C SER A 70 7.48 15.84 -3.19
N THR A 71 7.11 15.13 -4.26
CA THR A 71 7.18 13.66 -4.29
C THR A 71 8.56 13.14 -3.90
N GLN A 72 9.62 13.87 -4.27
CA GLN A 72 10.99 13.49 -3.95
C GLN A 72 11.30 13.61 -2.45
N GLU A 73 10.81 14.66 -1.79
CA GLU A 73 10.96 14.85 -0.34
C GLU A 73 10.16 13.81 0.45
N LEU A 74 8.95 13.48 -0.01
CA LEU A 74 8.13 12.43 0.58
C LEU A 74 8.84 11.07 0.53
N LEU A 75 9.38 10.70 -0.65
CA LEU A 75 10.10 9.44 -0.83
C LEU A 75 11.37 9.39 0.04
N ALA A 76 12.14 10.47 0.11
CA ALA A 76 13.31 10.55 0.97
C ALA A 76 12.97 10.36 2.46
N GLY A 77 11.85 10.93 2.92
CA GLY A 77 11.36 10.73 4.28
C GLY A 77 10.95 9.28 4.57
N LEU A 78 10.25 8.64 3.63
CA LEU A 78 9.85 7.24 3.75
C LEU A 78 11.06 6.28 3.78
N ASP A 79 12.07 6.53 2.95
CA ASP A 79 13.31 5.75 2.95
C ASP A 79 14.06 5.87 4.29
N GLU A 80 14.10 7.05 4.89
CA GLU A 80 14.72 7.25 6.20
C GLU A 80 13.96 6.52 7.32
N ILE A 81 12.62 6.58 7.32
CA ILE A 81 11.78 5.84 8.27
C ILE A 81 12.03 4.34 8.14
N LYS A 82 12.08 3.83 6.90
CA LYS A 82 12.38 2.42 6.63
C LYS A 82 13.75 2.03 7.18
N ARG A 83 14.80 2.83 6.92
CA ARG A 83 16.15 2.60 7.42
C ARG A 83 16.20 2.52 8.95
N GLN A 84 15.49 3.43 9.63
CA GLN A 84 15.40 3.44 11.09
C GLN A 84 14.69 2.21 11.66
N TRP A 85 13.68 1.70 10.95
CA TRP A 85 12.96 0.49 11.36
C TRP A 85 13.83 -0.75 11.19
N GLU A 86 14.54 -0.88 10.07
CA GLU A 86 15.48 -1.98 9.81
C GLU A 86 16.65 -1.98 10.80
N ALA A 87 17.13 -0.81 11.23
CA ALA A 87 18.20 -0.70 12.22
C ALA A 87 17.78 -1.07 13.67
N ARG A 88 16.46 -1.21 13.92
CA ARG A 88 15.91 -1.61 15.23
C ARG A 88 15.56 -3.10 15.31
N GLN A 89 15.67 -3.83 14.20
CA GLN A 89 15.51 -5.29 14.13
C GLN A 89 16.86 -5.99 14.25
#